data_AF-A0AAW7WF23-F1
#
_entry.id   AF-A0AAW7WF23-F1
#
_cell.length_a   1.000
_cell.length_b   1.000
_cell.length_c   1.000
_cell.angle_alpha   90.00
_cell.angle_beta   90.00
_cell.angle_gamma   90.00
#
_symmetry.space_group_name_H-M   'P 1'
#
loop_
_entity.id
_entity.type
_entity.pdbx_description
1 polymer ?
#
loop_
_entity_poly.entity_id
_entity_poly.type
_entity_poly.pdbx_seq_one_letter_code
_entity_poly.pdbx_strand_id
1 'polypeptide(L)'
;MSLMRLQEWISGQLQKRKELLYNLGAISSYASMLTFFWHGISMLVAKEHPKHTLVVYAALTFFTIVVMAPYKWDKKWMRIKTSVGMLVFGLSLLVYLFCWFVY
;
A
#
# COMPACT_ATOMS: atom_id res chain seq x y z
N MET A 1 -0.43 -44.74 -4.17
CA MET A 1 -0.82 -43.40 -4.66
C MET A 1 -0.04 -43.15 -5.94
N SER A 2 -0.67 -42.87 -7.08
CA SER A 2 0.08 -42.69 -8.34
C SER A 2 0.87 -41.36 -8.30
N LEU A 3 2.03 -41.33 -8.98
CA LEU A 3 2.87 -40.13 -9.11
C LEU A 3 2.08 -38.91 -9.61
N MET A 4 1.11 -39.11 -10.51
CA MET A 4 0.19 -38.07 -10.99
C MET A 4 -0.65 -37.45 -9.85
N ARG A 5 -1.24 -38.25 -8.96
CA ARG A 5 -2.03 -37.72 -7.83
C ARG A 5 -1.16 -36.97 -6.82
N LEU A 6 0.09 -37.36 -6.65
CA LEU A 6 1.03 -36.66 -5.77
C LEU A 6 1.39 -35.28 -6.36
N GLN A 7 1.63 -35.20 -7.67
CA GLN A 7 1.93 -33.94 -8.36
C GLN A 7 0.74 -32.98 -8.34
N GLU A 8 -0.48 -33.46 -8.56
CA GLU A 8 -1.71 -32.65 -8.45
C GLU A 8 -1.92 -32.13 -7.02
N TRP A 9 -1.70 -32.98 -6.01
CA TRP A 9 -1.83 -32.58 -4.61
C TRP A 9 -0.81 -31.51 -4.21
N ILE A 10 0.46 -31.67 -4.60
CA ILE A 10 1.52 -30.68 -4.34
C ILE A 10 1.21 -29.36 -5.04
N SER A 11 0.76 -29.41 -6.31
CA SER A 11 0.41 -28.22 -7.09
C SER A 11 -0.76 -27.46 -6.46
N GLY A 12 -1.80 -28.18 -6.00
CA GLY A 12 -2.94 -27.58 -5.30
C GLY A 12 -2.55 -26.94 -3.96
N GLN A 13 -1.67 -27.57 -3.20
CA GLN A 13 -1.12 -26.98 -1.95
C GLN A 13 -0.28 -25.73 -2.23
N LEU A 14 0.53 -25.75 -3.29
CA LEU A 14 1.37 -24.61 -3.68
C LEU A 14 0.51 -23.41 -4.10
N GLN A 15 -0.55 -23.64 -4.87
CA GLN A 15 -1.48 -22.59 -5.30
C GLN A 15 -2.19 -21.96 -4.10
N LYS A 16 -2.69 -22.77 -3.16
CA LYS A 16 -3.31 -22.27 -1.91
C LYS A 16 -2.36 -21.41 -1.10
N ARG A 17 -1.09 -21.82 -0.94
CA ARG A 17 -0.08 -21.03 -0.21
C ARG A 17 0.26 -19.71 -0.90
N LYS A 18 0.37 -19.70 -2.24
CA LYS A 18 0.59 -18.48 -3.03
C LYS A 18 -0.56 -17.48 -2.86
N GLU A 19 -1.80 -17.96 -2.89
CA GLU A 19 -2.99 -17.13 -2.67
C GLU A 19 -3.05 -16.57 -1.25
N LEU A 20 -2.71 -17.38 -0.25
CA LEU A 20 -2.65 -16.96 1.15
C LEU A 20 -1.58 -15.87 1.37
N LEU A 21 -0.38 -16.05 0.82
CA LEU A 21 0.69 -15.04 0.84
C LEU A 21 0.28 -13.74 0.14
N TYR A 22 -0.40 -13.84 -0.99
CA TYR A 22 -0.91 -12.67 -1.70
C TYR A 22 -1.94 -11.89 -0.86
N ASN A 23 -2.88 -12.61 -0.23
CA ASN A 23 -3.90 -12.00 0.62
C ASN A 23 -3.30 -11.38 1.89
N LEU A 24 -2.35 -12.05 2.55
CA LEU A 24 -1.61 -11.50 3.68
C LEU A 24 -0.82 -10.24 3.30
N GLY A 25 -0.14 -10.27 2.15
CA GLY A 25 0.57 -9.11 1.62
C GLY A 25 -0.37 -7.95 1.30
N ALA A 26 -1.59 -8.23 0.81
CA ALA A 26 -2.60 -7.21 0.57
C ALA A 26 -3.11 -6.58 1.88
N ILE A 27 -3.46 -7.40 2.89
CA ILE A 27 -3.92 -6.93 4.21
C ILE A 27 -2.84 -6.08 4.88
N SER A 28 -1.60 -6.59 4.92
CA SER A 28 -0.46 -5.85 5.48
C SER A 28 -0.26 -4.52 4.76
N SER A 29 -0.34 -4.50 3.43
CA SER A 29 -0.23 -3.27 2.64
C SER A 29 -1.31 -2.24 2.98
N TYR A 30 -2.58 -2.66 3.15
CA TYR A 30 -3.65 -1.73 3.53
C TYR A 30 -3.51 -1.25 4.97
N ALA A 31 -3.11 -2.12 5.89
CA ALA A 31 -2.83 -1.76 7.27
C ALA A 31 -1.71 -0.71 7.35
N SER A 32 -0.60 -0.90 6.64
CA SER A 32 0.50 0.07 6.59
C SER A 32 0.06 1.42 6.02
N MET A 33 -0.77 1.43 4.96
CA MET A 33 -1.33 2.67 4.41
C MET A 33 -2.18 3.42 5.45
N LEU A 34 -3.07 2.71 6.17
CA LEU A 34 -3.90 3.30 7.21
C LEU A 34 -3.07 3.82 8.38
N THR A 35 -2.08 3.06 8.85
CA THR A 35 -1.18 3.50 9.92
C THR A 35 -0.40 4.75 9.52
N PHE A 36 0.09 4.82 8.28
CA PHE A 36 0.80 5.99 7.78
C PHE A 36 -0.09 7.23 7.70
N PHE A 37 -1.35 7.06 7.28
CA PHE A 37 -2.33 8.13 7.28
C PHE A 37 -2.69 8.60 8.70
N TRP A 38 -2.93 7.65 9.60
CA TRP A 38 -3.17 7.93 11.01
C TRP A 38 -2.02 8.70 11.66
N HIS A 39 -0.77 8.34 11.33
CA HIS A 39 0.40 9.08 11.80
C HIS A 39 0.37 10.55 11.34
N GLY A 40 0.03 10.82 10.07
CA GLY A 40 -0.16 12.18 9.56
C GLY A 40 -1.24 12.95 10.33
N ILE A 41 -2.39 12.34 10.61
CA ILE A 41 -3.45 12.95 11.44
C ILE A 41 -2.94 13.25 12.86
N SER A 42 -2.23 12.30 13.48
CA SER A 42 -1.69 12.48 14.83
C SER A 42 -0.72 13.66 14.88
N MET A 43 0.13 13.84 13.87
CA MET A 43 1.02 14.99 13.76
C MET A 43 0.26 16.31 13.61
N LEU A 44 -0.81 16.32 12.81
CA LEU A 44 -1.67 17.49 12.63
C LEU A 44 -2.33 17.91 13.95
N VAL A 45 -2.80 16.95 14.75
CA VAL A 45 -3.40 17.20 16.08
C VAL A 45 -2.34 17.69 17.07
N ALA A 46 -1.15 17.10 17.05
CA ALA A 46 -0.04 17.47 17.91
C ALA A 46 0.62 18.81 17.53
N LYS A 47 0.29 19.38 16.36
CA LYS A 47 0.92 20.59 15.80
C LYS A 47 2.43 20.46 15.66
N GLU A 48 2.88 19.26 15.28
CA GLU A 48 4.30 18.96 15.14
C GLU A 48 4.79 19.22 13.72
N HIS A 49 6.01 19.74 13.61
CA HIS A 49 6.70 19.90 12.35
C HIS A 49 7.08 18.51 11.79
N PRO A 50 6.68 18.17 10.55
CA PRO A 50 7.02 16.88 9.97
C PRO A 50 8.53 16.75 9.78
N LYS A 51 9.06 15.54 9.98
CA LYS A 51 10.42 15.23 9.56
C LYS A 51 10.47 15.25 8.04
N HIS A 52 11.49 15.90 7.47
CA HIS A 52 11.71 15.94 6.01
C HIS A 52 11.64 14.55 5.36
N THR A 53 12.16 13.52 6.05
CA THR A 53 12.15 12.14 5.56
C THR A 53 10.75 11.59 5.32
N LEU A 54 9.75 11.99 6.12
CA LEU A 54 8.35 11.57 5.96
C LEU A 54 7.69 12.22 4.75
N VAL A 55 7.97 13.51 4.53
CA VAL A 55 7.47 14.25 3.36
C VAL A 55 8.03 13.63 2.07
N VAL A 56 9.34 13.39 2.03
CA VAL A 56 10.03 12.77 0.89
C VAL A 56 9.51 11.36 0.65
N TYR A 57 9.34 10.57 1.72
CA TYR A 57 8.79 9.22 1.61
C TYR A 57 7.38 9.22 1.04
N ALA A 58 6.49 10.10 1.52
CA ALA A 58 5.14 10.22 0.99
C ALA A 58 5.13 10.64 -0.48
N ALA A 59 5.97 11.62 -0.86
CA ALA A 59 6.08 12.12 -2.23
C ALA A 59 6.60 11.05 -3.20
N LEU A 60 7.69 10.37 -2.86
CA LEU A 60 8.27 9.30 -3.70
C LEU A 60 7.34 8.09 -3.80
N THR A 61 6.67 7.73 -2.71
CA THR A 61 5.70 6.63 -2.71
C THR A 61 4.49 6.97 -3.59
N PHE A 62 3.95 8.17 -3.45
CA PHE A 62 2.85 8.66 -4.29
C PHE A 62 3.26 8.69 -5.77
N PHE A 63 4.43 9.24 -6.09
CA PHE A 63 4.97 9.25 -7.45
C PHE A 63 5.08 7.83 -8.02
N THR A 64 5.61 6.88 -7.25
CA THR A 64 5.72 5.47 -7.66
C THR A 64 4.34 4.88 -7.95
N ILE A 65 3.34 5.14 -7.12
CA ILE A 65 1.97 4.64 -7.33
C ILE A 65 1.38 5.22 -8.62
N VAL A 66 1.55 6.53 -8.86
CA VAL A 66 1.05 7.20 -10.07
C VAL A 66 1.74 6.65 -11.33
N VAL A 67 3.07 6.51 -11.33
CA VAL A 67 3.82 5.96 -12.46
C VAL A 67 3.47 4.49 -12.73
N MET A 68 3.19 3.72 -11.68
CA MET A 68 2.76 2.33 -11.83
C MET A 68 1.26 2.17 -12.16
N ALA A 69 0.46 3.23 -12.05
CA ALA A 69 -0.98 3.15 -12.24
C ALA A 69 -1.38 2.62 -13.63
N PRO A 70 -0.79 3.10 -14.76
CA PRO A 70 -1.13 2.61 -16.09
C PRO A 70 -0.88 1.11 -16.25
N TYR A 71 0.28 0.61 -15.77
CA TYR A 71 0.65 -0.82 -15.84
C TYR A 71 -0.28 -1.73 -15.04
N LYS A 72 -0.93 -1.19 -14.02
CA LYS A 72 -1.81 -1.93 -13.10
C LYS A 72 -3.29 -1.74 -13.44
N TRP A 73 -3.62 -0.94 -14.44
CA TRP A 73 -4.98 -0.46 -14.68
C TRP A 73 -5.93 -1.49 -15.32
N ASP A 74 -5.37 -2.50 -15.99
CA ASP A 74 -6.13 -3.54 -16.71
C ASP A 74 -6.97 -4.41 -15.77
N LYS A 75 -6.45 -4.69 -14.57
CA LYS A 75 -7.13 -5.55 -13.60
C LYS A 75 -7.95 -4.70 -12.63
N LYS A 76 -9.27 -4.90 -12.57
CA LYS A 76 -10.19 -4.15 -11.69
C LYS A 76 -9.72 -4.09 -10.23
N TRP A 77 -9.24 -5.22 -9.68
CA TRP A 77 -8.70 -5.28 -8.32
C TRP A 77 -7.42 -4.44 -8.11
N MET A 78 -6.52 -4.46 -9.09
CA MET A 78 -5.29 -3.66 -9.04
C MET A 78 -5.60 -2.18 -9.19
N ARG A 79 -6.58 -1.82 -10.01
CA ARG A 79 -7.09 -0.45 -10.12
C ARG A 79 -7.60 0.07 -8.78
N ILE A 80 -8.44 -0.69 -8.08
CA ILE A 80 -8.95 -0.31 -6.76
C ILE A 80 -7.79 -0.12 -5.76
N LYS A 81 -6.86 -1.08 -5.68
CA LYS A 81 -5.69 -0.98 -4.79
C LYS A 81 -4.84 0.26 -5.08
N THR A 82 -4.55 0.53 -6.36
CA THR A 82 -3.79 1.71 -6.79
C THR A 82 -4.55 3.00 -6.46
N SER A 83 -5.85 3.06 -6.72
CA SER A 83 -6.68 4.24 -6.39
C SER A 83 -6.73 4.53 -4.90
N VAL A 84 -6.89 3.50 -4.06
CA VAL A 84 -6.82 3.65 -2.60
C VAL A 84 -5.44 4.15 -2.18
N GLY A 85 -4.36 3.57 -2.75
CA GLY A 85 -3.00 4.03 -2.48
C GLY A 85 -2.77 5.50 -2.86
N MET A 86 -3.27 5.93 -4.04
CA MET A 86 -3.19 7.32 -4.47
C MET A 86 -3.93 8.25 -3.51
N LEU A 87 -5.14 7.89 -3.09
CA LEU A 87 -5.91 8.68 -2.13
C LEU A 87 -5.19 8.79 -0.79
N VAL A 88 -4.75 7.67 -0.22
CA VAL A 88 -4.13 7.66 1.10
C VAL A 88 -2.80 8.42 1.10
N PHE A 89 -1.88 8.10 0.18
CA PHE A 89 -0.59 8.79 0.13
C PHE A 89 -0.71 10.25 -0.34
N GLY A 90 -1.65 10.55 -1.23
CA GLY A 90 -1.94 11.92 -1.66
C GLY A 90 -2.46 12.77 -0.50
N LEU A 91 -3.45 12.28 0.26
CA LEU A 91 -3.95 12.99 1.44
C LEU A 91 -2.90 13.09 2.54
N SER A 92 -2.14 12.03 2.82
CA SER A 92 -1.00 12.10 3.76
C SER A 92 0.01 13.16 3.35
N LEU A 93 0.37 13.24 2.06
CA LEU A 93 1.30 14.26 1.56
C LEU A 93 0.74 15.66 1.75
N LEU A 94 -0.55 15.89 1.49
CA LEU A 94 -1.20 17.18 1.75
C LEU A 94 -1.16 17.55 3.23
N VAL A 95 -1.44 16.60 4.14
CA VAL A 95 -1.36 16.83 5.59
C VAL A 95 0.07 17.18 6.00
N TYR A 96 1.08 16.44 5.51
CA TYR A 96 2.47 16.74 5.85
C TYR A 96 2.94 18.07 5.28
N LEU A 97 2.56 18.42 4.05
CA LEU A 97 2.88 19.74 3.48
C LEU A 97 2.19 20.85 4.29
N PHE A 98 0.92 20.67 4.66
CA PHE A 98 0.22 21.63 5.51
C PHE A 98 0.94 21.82 6.85
N CYS A 99 1.27 20.74 7.56
CA CYS A 99 2.03 20.84 8.81
C CYS A 99 3.40 21.48 8.61
N TRP A 100 4.08 21.22 7.49
CA TRP A 100 5.38 21.83 7.15
C TRP A 100 5.28 23.35 6.93
N PHE A 101 4.17 23.83 6.37
CA PHE A 101 3.99 25.25 6.07
C PHE A 101 3.43 26.05 7.26
N VAL A 102 2.65 25.41 8.12
CA VAL A 102 1.90 26.08 9.20
C VAL A 102 2.64 26.03 10.54
N TYR A 103 3.33 24.92 10.84
CA TYR A 103 4.05 24.70 12.08
C TYR A 103 5.54 24.68 11.81
#